data_AF-A0A966C9K5-F1
#
_entry.id   AF-A0A966C9K5-F1
#
_cell.length_a   1.000
_cell.length_b   1.000
_cell.length_c   1.000
_cell.angle_alpha   90.00
_cell.angle_beta   90.00
_cell.angle_gamma   90.00
#
_symmetry.space_group_name_H-M   'P 1'
#
loop_
_entity.id
_entity.type
_entity.pdbx_description
1 polymer ?
#
loop_
_entity_poly.entity_id
_entity_poly.type
_entity_poly.pdbx_seq_one_letter_code
_entity_poly.pdbx_strand_id
1 'polypeptide(L)'
;KVSIEKRPKQANNRTEFGHFEGDFMESGQDGRGSLLVLVERKTRYPFIIYTEDKTTLTINELIAGCLKDIPVKSITLDNDISFQKHEALSELIEATVYFTHPYTSSDKGTVENRNGRIREFIPKRCDISKIPA
;
A
#
# COMPACT_ATOMS: atom_id res chain seq x y z
N LYS A 1 -6.78 1.87 -15.16
CA LYS A 1 -6.50 2.69 -13.94
C LYS A 1 -7.67 3.61 -13.65
N VAL A 2 -8.21 3.58 -12.42
CA VAL A 2 -9.29 4.47 -11.98
C VAL A 2 -8.68 5.63 -11.18
N SER A 3 -8.99 6.88 -11.54
CA SER A 3 -8.47 8.06 -10.81
C SER A 3 -9.03 8.12 -9.38
N ILE A 4 -8.20 8.58 -8.44
CA ILE A 4 -8.58 8.88 -7.06
C ILE A 4 -9.75 9.87 -6.91
N GLU A 5 -9.99 10.73 -7.91
CA GLU A 5 -11.15 11.64 -7.93
C GLU A 5 -12.49 10.89 -7.90
N LYS A 6 -12.50 9.64 -8.39
CA LYS A 6 -13.68 8.77 -8.36
C LYS A 6 -13.80 7.99 -7.04
N ARG A 7 -12.88 8.18 -6.09
CA ARG A 7 -12.90 7.47 -4.81
C ARG A 7 -14.09 7.95 -3.96
N PRO A 8 -14.86 7.04 -3.34
CA PRO A 8 -16.04 7.42 -2.56
C PRO A 8 -15.70 8.38 -1.43
N LYS A 9 -16.64 9.29 -1.13
CA LYS A 9 -16.50 10.27 -0.06
C LYS A 9 -16.28 9.62 1.31
N GLN A 10 -16.83 8.44 1.53
CA GLN A 10 -16.68 7.67 2.76
C GLN A 10 -15.22 7.26 3.01
N ALA A 11 -14.48 6.90 1.96
CA ALA A 11 -13.05 6.66 2.04
C ALA A 11 -12.29 7.97 2.36
N ASN A 12 -12.61 9.06 1.66
CA ASN A 12 -11.97 10.36 1.88
C ASN A 12 -12.16 10.85 3.32
N ASN A 13 -13.40 10.77 3.82
CA ASN A 13 -13.80 11.23 5.15
C ASN A 13 -13.55 10.19 6.25
N ARG A 14 -13.03 8.99 5.91
CA ARG A 14 -12.69 7.92 6.85
C ARG A 14 -13.89 7.43 7.69
N THR A 15 -15.09 7.45 7.12
CA THR A 15 -16.32 7.14 7.86
C THR A 15 -16.64 5.64 7.89
N GLU A 16 -16.11 4.87 6.96
CA GLU A 16 -16.33 3.42 6.88
C GLU A 16 -15.03 2.62 6.78
N PHE A 17 -15.11 1.36 7.22
CA PHE A 17 -13.99 0.42 7.16
C PHE A 17 -13.89 -0.18 5.75
N GLY A 18 -12.68 -0.60 5.39
CA GLY A 18 -12.42 -1.39 4.18
C GLY A 18 -11.82 -0.57 3.03
N HIS A 19 -11.41 0.67 3.30
CA HIS A 19 -10.65 1.47 2.34
C HIS A 19 -9.19 1.51 2.75
N PHE A 20 -8.32 1.05 1.87
CA PHE A 20 -6.90 0.95 2.13
C PHE A 20 -6.10 1.96 1.30
N GLU A 21 -4.98 2.41 1.84
CA GLU A 21 -3.90 3.05 1.10
C GLU A 21 -2.70 2.11 1.10
N GLY A 22 -1.99 2.00 -0.03
CA GLY A 22 -0.79 1.16 -0.15
C GLY A 22 0.42 1.95 -0.63
N ASP A 23 1.58 1.62 -0.09
CA ASP A 23 2.87 2.20 -0.48
C ASP A 23 4.03 1.23 -0.27
N PHE A 24 5.12 1.43 -1.00
CA PHE A 24 6.38 0.72 -0.77
C PHE A 24 7.36 1.58 0.01
N MET A 25 8.00 0.97 1.01
CA MET A 25 9.19 1.50 1.66
C MET A 25 10.40 0.69 1.24
N GLU A 26 11.20 1.26 0.35
CA GLU A 26 12.44 0.65 -0.12
C GLU A 26 13.51 0.60 0.98
N SER A 27 14.29 -0.48 0.94
CA SER A 27 15.54 -0.61 1.67
C SER A 27 16.56 0.45 1.22
N GLY A 28 17.60 0.66 2.04
CA GLY A 28 18.74 1.48 1.68
C GLY A 28 19.46 1.00 0.42
N GLN A 29 20.28 1.87 -0.17
CA GLN A 29 21.01 1.64 -1.43
C GLN A 29 21.76 0.30 -1.48
N ASP A 30 22.35 -0.13 -0.36
CA ASP A 30 23.12 -1.38 -0.26
C ASP A 30 22.34 -2.53 0.40
N GLY A 31 21.08 -2.30 0.76
CA GLY A 31 20.22 -3.29 1.40
C GLY A 31 19.25 -3.95 0.43
N ARG A 32 18.55 -4.98 0.89
CA ARG A 32 17.65 -5.78 0.04
C ARG A 32 16.20 -5.73 0.50
N GLY A 33 15.32 -5.81 -0.49
CA GLY A 33 13.88 -5.86 -0.31
C GLY A 33 13.23 -4.54 0.05
N SER A 34 11.95 -4.64 0.35
CA SER A 34 11.06 -3.53 0.59
C SER A 34 9.99 -3.94 1.60
N LEU A 35 9.38 -2.97 2.25
CA LEU A 35 8.14 -3.18 2.98
C LEU A 35 6.97 -2.69 2.11
N LEU A 36 6.02 -3.56 1.84
CA LEU A 36 4.70 -3.17 1.40
C LEU A 36 3.88 -2.77 2.64
N VAL A 37 3.49 -1.51 2.71
CA VAL A 37 2.70 -0.96 3.80
C VAL A 37 1.29 -0.70 3.29
N LEU A 38 0.31 -1.42 3.86
CA LEU A 38 -1.11 -1.17 3.64
C LEU A 38 -1.69 -0.55 4.91
N VAL A 39 -2.51 0.49 4.77
CA VAL A 39 -3.14 1.15 5.92
C VAL A 39 -4.63 1.28 5.69
N GLU A 40 -5.42 0.74 6.61
CA GLU A 40 -6.87 0.93 6.60
C GLU A 40 -7.21 2.35 7.03
N ARG A 41 -7.98 3.08 6.23
CA ARG A 41 -8.14 4.54 6.36
C ARG A 41 -8.94 4.98 7.58
N LYS A 42 -9.91 4.19 8.07
CA LYS A 42 -10.75 4.55 9.22
C LYS A 42 -10.02 4.35 10.54
N THR A 43 -9.52 3.14 10.76
CA THR A 43 -8.84 2.70 11.99
C THR A 43 -7.37 3.13 12.02
N ARG A 44 -6.77 3.41 10.84
CA ARG A 44 -5.34 3.69 10.64
C ARG A 44 -4.45 2.50 11.00
N TYR A 45 -5.03 1.31 11.01
CA TYR A 45 -4.32 0.07 11.30
C TYR A 45 -3.38 -0.28 10.13
N PRO A 46 -2.07 -0.47 10.38
CA PRO A 46 -1.11 -0.84 9.35
C PRO A 46 -0.97 -2.37 9.23
N PHE A 47 -0.84 -2.83 7.99
CA PHE A 47 -0.34 -4.14 7.63
C PHE A 47 0.99 -3.93 6.92
N ILE A 48 2.04 -4.60 7.39
CA ILE A 48 3.40 -4.41 6.90
C ILE A 48 3.91 -5.77 6.46
N ILE A 49 4.32 -5.87 5.21
CA ILE A 49 4.74 -7.13 4.59
C ILE A 49 6.13 -6.90 4.01
N TYR A 50 7.09 -7.74 4.38
CA TYR A 50 8.41 -7.75 3.77
C TYR A 50 8.40 -8.53 2.46
N THR A 51 9.06 -8.00 1.42
CA THR A 51 9.31 -8.73 0.18
C THR A 51 10.62 -8.31 -0.48
N GLU A 52 11.37 -9.28 -1.01
CA GLU A 52 12.48 -9.02 -1.94
C GLU A 52 12.02 -8.96 -3.41
N ASP A 53 10.84 -9.52 -3.71
CA ASP A 53 10.28 -9.59 -5.05
C ASP A 53 9.16 -8.55 -5.23
N LYS A 54 9.39 -7.61 -6.14
CA LYS A 54 8.44 -6.55 -6.53
C LYS A 54 7.79 -6.78 -7.89
N THR A 55 7.85 -8.00 -8.44
CA THR A 55 7.07 -8.33 -9.63
C THR A 55 5.59 -8.14 -9.34
N THR A 56 4.85 -7.61 -10.31
CA THR A 56 3.43 -7.31 -10.11
C THR A 56 2.61 -8.52 -9.67
N LEU A 57 2.97 -9.73 -10.13
CA LEU A 57 2.29 -10.96 -9.72
C LEU A 57 2.46 -11.18 -8.21
N THR A 58 3.70 -11.20 -7.72
CA THR A 58 4.01 -11.39 -6.30
C THR A 58 3.35 -10.32 -5.45
N ILE A 59 3.40 -9.05 -5.86
CA ILE A 59 2.74 -7.97 -5.12
C ILE A 59 1.23 -8.15 -5.04
N ASN A 60 0.58 -8.56 -6.14
CA ASN A 60 -0.86 -8.81 -6.13
C ASN A 60 -1.23 -9.96 -5.18
N GLU A 61 -0.46 -11.04 -5.20
CA GLU A 61 -0.66 -12.20 -4.31
C GLU A 61 -0.43 -11.84 -2.84
N LEU A 62 0.59 -11.03 -2.53
CA LEU A 62 0.85 -10.55 -1.18
C LEU A 62 -0.30 -9.67 -0.65
N ILE A 63 -0.81 -8.74 -1.47
CA ILE A 63 -1.95 -7.91 -1.07
C ILE A 63 -3.19 -8.77 -0.86
N ALA A 64 -3.52 -9.64 -1.81
CA ALA A 64 -4.70 -10.49 -1.74
C ALA A 64 -4.63 -11.47 -0.55
N GLY A 65 -3.47 -12.08 -0.32
CA GLY A 65 -3.24 -12.97 0.82
C GLY A 65 -3.35 -12.25 2.15
N CYS A 66 -2.76 -11.05 2.27
CA CYS A 66 -2.84 -10.23 3.48
C CYS A 66 -4.27 -9.80 3.82
N LEU A 67 -5.08 -9.50 2.80
CA LEU A 67 -6.44 -8.98 2.96
C LEU A 67 -7.54 -10.05 2.83
N LYS A 68 -7.19 -11.33 2.67
CA LYS A 68 -8.12 -12.41 2.35
C LYS A 68 -9.36 -12.47 3.26
N ASP A 69 -9.17 -12.31 4.56
CA ASP A 69 -10.23 -12.42 5.58
C ASP A 69 -10.70 -11.04 6.08
N ILE A 70 -10.38 -9.98 5.34
CA ILE A 70 -10.65 -8.60 5.70
C ILE A 70 -11.60 -8.01 4.67
N PRO A 71 -12.70 -7.33 5.06
CA PRO A 71 -13.59 -6.72 4.09
C PRO A 71 -12.88 -5.57 3.38
N VAL A 72 -12.67 -5.72 2.07
CA VAL A 72 -12.05 -4.71 1.20
C VAL A 72 -13.11 -4.07 0.30
N LYS A 73 -13.17 -2.74 0.32
CA LYS A 73 -14.04 -1.92 -0.55
C LYS A 73 -13.24 -1.19 -1.62
N SER A 74 -12.03 -0.75 -1.27
CA SER A 74 -11.10 -0.19 -2.25
C SER A 74 -9.68 -0.13 -1.72
N ILE A 75 -8.72 -0.06 -2.63
CA ILE A 75 -7.33 0.28 -2.33
C ILE A 75 -6.89 1.48 -3.16
N THR A 76 -6.14 2.41 -2.57
CA THR A 76 -5.51 3.52 -3.28
C THR A 76 -4.00 3.29 -3.34
N LEU A 77 -3.47 3.24 -4.55
CA LEU A 77 -2.05 3.03 -4.84
C LEU A 77 -1.49 4.23 -5.61
N ASP A 78 -0.18 4.35 -5.64
CA ASP A 78 0.48 5.29 -6.55
C ASP A 78 0.55 4.70 -7.97
N ASN A 79 1.19 5.44 -8.87
CA ASN A 79 1.40 5.00 -10.24
C ASN A 79 2.67 4.15 -10.44
N ASP A 80 3.23 3.54 -9.38
CA ASP A 80 4.41 2.69 -9.46
C ASP A 80 4.21 1.54 -10.48
N ILE A 81 5.29 1.19 -11.18
CA ILE A 81 5.32 0.15 -12.19
C ILE A 81 4.93 -1.23 -11.61
N SER A 82 5.21 -1.44 -10.34
CA SER A 82 4.90 -2.65 -9.58
C SER A 82 3.39 -2.90 -9.55
N PHE A 83 2.57 -1.85 -9.72
CA PHE A 83 1.11 -1.92 -9.75
C PHE A 83 0.49 -1.87 -11.16
N GLN A 84 1.27 -2.12 -12.23
CA GLN A 84 0.73 -2.03 -13.60
C GLN A 84 -0.42 -3.01 -13.89
N LYS A 85 -0.36 -4.25 -13.38
CA LYS A 85 -1.44 -5.27 -13.49
C LYS A 85 -2.47 -5.18 -12.34
N HIS A 86 -2.88 -3.97 -12.01
CA HIS A 86 -3.89 -3.68 -11.00
C HIS A 86 -5.29 -4.22 -11.29
N GLU A 87 -5.61 -4.52 -12.55
CA GLU A 87 -6.89 -5.15 -12.90
C GLU A 87 -6.99 -6.54 -12.29
N ALA A 88 -5.93 -7.34 -12.41
CA ALA A 88 -5.84 -8.65 -11.74
C ALA A 88 -5.88 -8.50 -10.21
N LEU A 89 -5.28 -7.45 -9.64
CA LEU A 89 -5.42 -7.17 -8.21
C LEU A 89 -6.87 -6.89 -7.84
N SER A 90 -7.55 -6.04 -8.62
CA SER A 90 -8.95 -5.65 -8.40
C SER A 90 -9.88 -6.86 -8.40
N GLU A 91 -9.63 -7.82 -9.30
CA GLU A 91 -10.34 -9.11 -9.34
C GLU A 91 -10.03 -9.97 -8.11
N LEU A 92 -8.76 -10.11 -7.72
CA LEU A 92 -8.35 -10.93 -6.58
C LEU A 92 -8.92 -10.46 -5.23
N ILE A 93 -9.08 -9.15 -5.04
CA ILE A 93 -9.61 -8.57 -3.80
C ILE A 93 -11.08 -8.19 -3.90
N GLU A 94 -11.72 -8.44 -5.05
CA GLU A 94 -13.10 -8.06 -5.36
C GLU A 94 -13.44 -6.59 -5.02
N ALA A 95 -12.46 -5.68 -5.24
CA ALA A 95 -12.57 -4.29 -4.84
C ALA A 95 -11.90 -3.34 -5.83
N THR A 96 -12.31 -2.06 -5.82
CA THR A 96 -11.79 -1.08 -6.77
C THR A 96 -10.38 -0.59 -6.39
N VAL A 97 -9.47 -0.59 -7.37
CA VAL A 97 -8.13 0.00 -7.24
C VAL A 97 -8.11 1.42 -7.82
N TYR A 98 -7.85 2.41 -6.96
CA TYR A 98 -7.69 3.82 -7.33
C TYR A 98 -6.21 4.21 -7.40
N PHE A 99 -5.90 5.18 -8.25
CA PHE A 99 -4.56 5.70 -8.47
C PHE A 99 -4.48 7.18 -8.11
N THR A 100 -3.44 7.57 -7.38
CA THR A 100 -3.14 8.98 -7.10
C THR A 100 -2.90 9.78 -8.38
N HIS A 101 -2.99 11.10 -8.27
CA HIS A 101 -2.44 11.96 -9.31
C HIS A 101 -0.92 11.75 -9.43
N PRO A 102 -0.35 11.96 -10.63
CA PRO A 102 1.10 12.00 -10.79
C PRO A 102 1.74 12.97 -9.79
N TYR A 103 2.86 12.57 -9.20
CA TYR A 103 3.67 13.39 -8.27
C TYR A 103 2.92 13.96 -7.05
N THR A 104 1.81 13.34 -6.65
CA THR A 104 0.95 13.84 -5.56
C THR A 104 0.88 12.83 -4.43
N SER A 105 1.86 12.84 -3.52
CA SER A 105 1.89 11.94 -2.36
C SER A 105 0.79 12.24 -1.34
N SER A 106 0.30 13.48 -1.26
CA SER A 106 -0.76 13.90 -0.33
C SER A 106 -2.10 13.17 -0.53
N ASP A 107 -2.32 12.60 -1.73
CA ASP A 107 -3.47 11.75 -2.07
C ASP A 107 -3.56 10.47 -1.20
N LYS A 108 -2.41 10.06 -0.65
CA LYS A 108 -2.17 8.92 0.24
C LYS A 108 -1.70 9.36 1.64
N GLY A 109 -2.25 10.45 2.15
CA GLY A 109 -1.78 11.06 3.40
C GLY A 109 -1.81 10.15 4.65
N THR A 110 -2.59 9.07 4.67
CA THR A 110 -2.64 8.15 5.83
C THR A 110 -1.44 7.20 5.84
N VAL A 111 -1.12 6.59 4.70
CA VAL A 111 0.05 5.73 4.56
C VAL A 111 1.34 6.53 4.60
N GLU A 112 1.39 7.74 4.04
CA GLU A 112 2.57 8.63 4.17
C GLU A 112 2.89 8.94 5.64
N ASN A 113 1.87 9.27 6.43
CA ASN A 113 2.05 9.49 7.87
C ASN A 113 2.53 8.22 8.59
N ARG A 114 1.97 7.07 8.22
CA ARG A 114 2.39 5.78 8.79
C ARG A 114 3.83 5.44 8.44
N ASN A 115 4.24 5.64 7.19
CA ASN A 115 5.60 5.42 6.72
C ASN A 115 6.58 6.31 7.48
N GLY A 116 6.21 7.57 7.77
CA GLY A 116 6.98 8.44 8.67
C GLY A 116 7.25 7.81 10.04
N ARG A 117 6.20 7.24 10.68
CA ARG A 117 6.34 6.54 11.96
C ARG A 117 7.17 5.27 11.87
N ILE A 118 7.00 4.48 10.80
CA ILE A 118 7.81 3.28 10.57
C ILE A 118 9.29 3.68 10.42
N ARG A 119 9.58 4.82 9.77
CA ARG A 119 10.96 5.33 9.61
C ARG A 119 11.65 5.75 10.91
N GLU A 120 10.90 5.99 11.99
CA GLU A 120 11.50 6.22 13.31
C GLU A 120 12.17 4.95 13.87
N PHE A 121 11.63 3.77 13.53
CA PHE A 121 12.17 2.46 13.93
C PHE A 121 13.06 1.84 12.84
N ILE A 122 12.79 2.16 11.58
CA ILE A 122 13.48 1.65 10.39
C ILE A 122 14.09 2.84 9.64
N PRO A 123 15.26 3.34 10.07
CA PRO A 123 15.84 4.53 9.47
C PRO A 123 16.02 4.41 7.96
N LYS A 124 15.98 5.56 7.27
CA LYS A 124 16.39 5.61 5.86
C LYS A 124 17.81 5.06 5.74
N ARG A 125 18.09 4.36 4.62
CA ARG A 125 19.38 3.70 4.34
C ARG A 125 19.68 2.44 5.16
N CYS A 126 18.75 1.97 5.99
CA CYS A 126 18.85 0.67 6.64
C CYS A 126 18.63 -0.47 5.63
N ASP A 127 19.32 -1.58 5.83
CA ASP A 127 19.08 -2.85 5.13
C ASP A 127 17.89 -3.57 5.78
N ILE A 128 16.72 -3.48 5.16
CA ILE A 128 15.47 -4.01 5.71
C ILE A 128 15.55 -5.54 5.88
N SER A 129 16.31 -6.23 5.03
CA SER A 129 16.50 -7.69 5.12
C SER A 129 17.16 -8.17 6.42
N LYS A 130 17.79 -7.25 7.17
CA LYS A 130 18.45 -7.54 8.45
C LYS A 130 17.59 -7.22 9.67
N ILE A 131 16.38 -6.70 9.46
CA ILE A 131 15.46 -6.37 10.54
C ILE A 131 14.74 -7.65 10.95
N PRO A 132 14.75 -8.03 12.24
CA PRO A 132 14.02 -9.20 12.73
C PRO A 132 12.53 -9.08 12.42
N ALA A 133 11.91 -10.21 12.08
CA ALA A 133 10.47 -10.34 11.88
C ALA A 133 9.70 -10.29 13.20
#